data_AF-A0A966SEM9-F1
#
_entry.id   AF-A0A966SEM9-F1
#
_cell.length_a   1.000
_cell.length_b   1.000
_cell.length_c   1.000
_cell.angle_alpha   90.00
_cell.angle_beta   90.00
_cell.angle_gamma   90.00
#
_symmetry.space_group_name_H-M   'P 1'
#
loop_
_entity.id
_entity.type
_entity.pdbx_description
1 polymer ?
#
loop_
_entity_poly.entity_id
_entity_poly.type
_entity_poly.pdbx_seq_one_letter_code
_entity_poly.pdbx_strand_id
1 'polypeptide(L)'
;DGSFTTIGCHETKQDAIDQMIVVSLSEDIEPLGQVDDAATRQEPVEEEITVSDWQEKHSDLNERQFLMYESSEQIAESLGKWNQGIDGDGAHYVAESPFSEEGLVCASCVFYEGGRQCEIVEGDIAPQGICKLWVIAERLIVRTTEPQESATQEEQRQAPSLIAPDFMAASAKRGLRLHEEGLSGDGLMPATVADARRMANGEPLSEAKWRKIPAWIARHIVDLDAVEGDEITAGLVAMLLWGGGSSKESARRAQAYAERIVAQFDAASSEGDGRSIMLAATMSDPIEQRWCITGADEKRIAYTTLDLRQADDGTTLYGYAAVFDSPSEPMPFVEYVKRGAFQKTIKDGADVRLLIDHEGVPLARTKSGTLRLSEDERGLAVEAELDPMNPDAARVISAMKRGDLSQMSFAFRTIKDSWSDDRTVRELREVQLFDVSVVTFPAYEQTVAEIRSRLLQDEAQPPTLTSTSTAVSVRKAQLALARRK
;
A
#
# COMPACT_ATOMS: atom_id res chain seq x y z
N ASP A 1 -10.61 46.63 -15.08
CA ASP A 1 -10.53 45.29 -15.71
C ASP A 1 -9.08 44.83 -15.93
N GLY A 2 -8.08 45.72 -15.79
CA GLY A 2 -6.67 45.33 -15.95
C GLY A 2 -6.30 45.01 -17.39
N SER A 3 -7.15 45.40 -18.35
CA SER A 3 -6.90 45.14 -19.76
C SER A 3 -5.95 46.19 -20.32
N PHE A 4 -4.80 45.72 -20.83
CA PHE A 4 -3.88 46.56 -21.59
C PHE A 4 -4.28 46.50 -23.06
N THR A 5 -4.43 47.65 -23.71
CA THR A 5 -4.64 47.72 -25.16
C THR A 5 -3.33 48.20 -25.80
N THR A 6 -2.73 47.40 -26.66
CA THR A 6 -1.49 47.77 -27.36
C THR A 6 -1.75 48.91 -28.34
N ILE A 7 -1.10 50.06 -28.12
CA ILE A 7 -1.29 51.28 -28.92
C ILE A 7 -0.34 51.33 -30.13
N GLY A 8 0.82 50.65 -30.08
CA GLY A 8 1.79 50.56 -31.17
C GLY A 8 2.96 49.61 -30.86
N CYS A 9 3.68 49.16 -31.90
CA CYS A 9 4.87 48.31 -31.79
C CYS A 9 6.06 48.98 -32.50
N HIS A 10 7.25 48.90 -31.92
CA HIS A 10 8.46 49.59 -32.40
C HIS A 10 9.67 48.66 -32.41
N GLU A 11 10.62 48.93 -33.31
CA GLU A 11 11.85 48.14 -33.44
C GLU A 11 12.91 48.52 -32.39
N THR A 12 12.84 49.71 -31.81
CA THR A 12 13.76 50.15 -30.76
C THR A 12 13.04 50.70 -29.53
N LYS A 13 13.65 50.54 -28.35
CA LYS A 13 13.11 51.01 -27.07
C LYS A 13 12.96 52.54 -27.03
N GLN A 14 13.86 53.27 -27.67
CA GLN A 14 13.81 54.73 -27.68
C GLN A 14 12.62 55.25 -28.48
N ASP A 15 12.30 54.63 -29.62
CA ASP A 15 11.16 55.04 -30.45
C ASP A 15 9.81 54.85 -29.72
N ALA A 16 9.69 53.78 -28.92
CA ALA A 16 8.51 53.54 -28.09
C ALA A 16 8.35 54.58 -26.97
N ILE A 17 9.45 54.98 -26.34
CA ILE A 17 9.46 56.02 -25.29
C ILE A 17 9.06 57.37 -25.89
N ASP A 18 9.63 57.73 -27.05
CA ASP A 18 9.37 59.00 -27.70
C ASP A 18 7.88 59.11 -28.11
N GLN A 19 7.26 58.05 -28.61
CA GLN A 19 5.83 58.05 -28.91
C GLN A 19 4.98 58.19 -27.64
N MET A 20 5.32 57.50 -26.55
CA MET A 20 4.55 57.57 -25.31
C MET A 20 4.56 58.97 -24.70
N ILE A 21 5.68 59.69 -24.77
CA ILE A 21 5.79 61.08 -24.31
C ILE A 21 4.86 61.99 -25.12
N VAL A 22 4.79 61.80 -26.44
CA VAL A 22 3.91 62.59 -27.32
C VAL A 22 2.44 62.37 -26.98
N VAL A 23 2.02 61.12 -26.80
CA VAL A 23 0.62 60.77 -26.45
C VAL A 23 0.24 61.29 -25.06
N SER A 24 1.17 61.19 -24.10
CA SER A 24 0.97 61.68 -22.72
C SER A 24 0.69 63.18 -22.70
N LEU A 25 1.44 63.95 -23.49
CA LEU A 25 1.27 65.41 -23.58
C LEU A 25 0.01 65.83 -24.35
N SER A 26 -0.46 65.04 -25.32
CA SER A 26 -1.64 65.39 -26.11
C SER A 26 -2.96 65.05 -25.41
N GLU A 27 -2.98 63.95 -24.66
CA GLU A 27 -4.18 63.44 -24.00
C GLU A 27 -4.23 63.77 -22.50
N ASP A 28 -3.24 64.53 -22.00
CA ASP A 28 -3.07 64.87 -20.57
C ASP A 28 -3.06 63.61 -19.68
N ILE A 29 -2.35 62.58 -20.15
CA ILE A 29 -2.22 61.27 -19.50
C ILE A 29 -0.84 61.15 -18.89
N GLU A 30 -0.76 60.72 -17.64
CA GLU A 30 0.51 60.52 -16.93
C GLU A 30 1.00 59.07 -17.11
N PRO A 31 2.19 58.83 -17.71
CA PRO A 31 2.66 57.48 -17.98
C PRO A 31 3.02 56.76 -16.67
N LEU A 32 2.45 55.57 -16.46
CA LEU A 32 2.57 54.79 -15.22
C LEU A 32 3.87 53.98 -15.09
N GLY A 33 4.91 54.33 -15.87
CA GLY A 33 6.22 53.68 -15.83
C GLY A 33 6.38 52.48 -16.78
N GLN A 34 7.58 51.88 -16.76
CA GLN A 34 7.90 50.67 -17.53
C GLN A 34 7.42 49.45 -16.74
N VAL A 35 6.54 48.65 -17.33
CA VAL A 35 6.16 47.35 -16.77
C VAL A 35 7.19 46.34 -17.27
N ASP A 36 8.16 46.02 -16.43
CA ASP A 36 8.95 44.80 -16.60
C ASP A 36 8.23 43.71 -15.80
N ASP A 37 7.88 42.60 -16.45
CA ASP A 37 7.02 41.50 -15.95
C ASP A 37 7.47 40.85 -14.62
N ALA A 38 8.51 41.35 -13.96
CA ALA A 38 9.08 40.77 -12.76
C ALA A 38 8.96 41.63 -11.48
N ALA A 39 8.54 42.90 -11.52
CA ALA A 39 8.62 43.73 -10.31
C ALA A 39 7.72 44.98 -10.29
N THR A 40 6.47 44.87 -9.78
CA THR A 40 5.81 46.03 -9.13
C THR A 40 4.65 45.64 -8.20
N ARG A 41 4.85 45.74 -6.87
CA ARG A 41 4.26 46.82 -6.05
C ARG A 41 4.76 46.77 -4.59
N GLN A 42 5.12 47.94 -4.08
CA GLN A 42 5.53 48.24 -2.70
C GLN A 42 4.33 48.56 -1.80
N GLU A 43 4.59 48.50 -0.50
CA GLU A 43 3.73 48.30 0.68
C GLU A 43 2.83 49.48 1.13
N PRO A 44 1.73 49.19 1.85
CA PRO A 44 1.13 50.10 2.82
C PRO A 44 1.74 49.92 4.23
N VAL A 45 1.63 50.98 5.05
CA VAL A 45 2.18 51.08 6.40
C VAL A 45 1.35 50.26 7.39
N GLU A 46 1.86 49.12 7.86
CA GLU A 46 1.32 48.37 9.01
C GLU A 46 2.49 47.82 9.86
N GLU A 47 2.26 47.63 11.17
CA GLU A 47 3.23 47.16 12.13
C GLU A 47 4.11 46.04 11.57
N GLU A 48 5.42 46.15 11.76
CA GLU A 48 6.43 45.18 11.34
C GLU A 48 6.18 43.87 12.12
N ILE A 49 5.17 43.11 11.70
CA ILE A 49 5.04 41.68 11.96
C ILE A 49 6.20 41.09 11.19
N THR A 50 7.26 40.85 11.92
CA THR A 50 8.47 40.29 11.37
C THR A 50 8.10 39.01 10.63
N VAL A 51 8.73 38.71 9.48
CA VAL A 51 8.58 37.42 8.77
C VAL A 51 8.85 36.23 9.72
N SER A 52 9.50 36.47 10.87
CA SER A 52 9.61 35.54 11.99
C SER A 52 8.31 35.26 12.76
N ASP A 53 7.41 36.23 12.94
CA ASP A 53 6.10 36.03 13.58
C ASP A 53 5.11 35.29 12.63
N TRP A 54 5.23 35.55 11.31
CA TRP A 54 4.50 34.87 10.24
C TRP A 54 4.74 33.36 10.22
N GLN A 55 6.00 32.95 10.37
CA GLN A 55 6.42 31.55 10.38
C GLN A 55 6.01 30.80 11.65
N GLU A 56 5.77 31.49 12.77
CA GLU A 56 5.41 30.83 14.02
C GLU A 56 3.90 30.55 14.16
N LYS A 57 3.02 31.38 13.59
CA LYS A 57 1.56 31.24 13.76
C LYS A 57 0.86 30.38 12.69
N HIS A 58 1.32 30.42 11.43
CA HIS A 58 0.65 29.73 10.31
C HIS A 58 1.63 29.04 9.36
N SER A 59 2.66 28.40 9.91
CA SER A 59 3.68 27.62 9.18
C SER A 59 3.13 26.56 8.22
N ASP A 60 1.86 26.21 8.38
CA ASP A 60 1.19 25.13 7.66
C ASP A 60 0.47 25.56 6.38
N LEU A 61 0.33 26.87 6.13
CA LEU A 61 -0.31 27.41 4.92
C LEU A 61 0.74 27.77 3.86
N ASN A 62 0.46 27.44 2.60
CA ASN A 62 1.26 27.98 1.49
C ASN A 62 0.88 29.45 1.21
N GLU A 63 1.73 30.15 0.46
CA GLU A 63 1.58 31.59 0.17
C GLU A 63 0.20 31.96 -0.41
N ARG A 64 -0.34 31.12 -1.31
CA ARG A 64 -1.68 31.34 -1.89
C ARG A 64 -2.77 31.24 -0.81
N GLN A 65 -2.69 30.22 0.03
CA GLN A 65 -3.67 29.99 1.10
C GLN A 65 -3.63 31.11 2.14
N PHE A 66 -2.44 31.61 2.47
CA PHE A 66 -2.27 32.74 3.36
C PHE A 66 -2.91 34.01 2.80
N LEU A 67 -2.66 34.35 1.53
CA LEU A 67 -3.29 35.52 0.89
C LEU A 67 -4.81 35.37 0.80
N MET A 68 -5.32 34.15 0.61
CA MET A 68 -6.75 33.86 0.68
C MET A 68 -7.31 34.03 2.09
N TYR A 69 -6.55 33.65 3.12
CA TYR A 69 -6.91 33.84 4.52
C TYR A 69 -7.07 35.33 4.85
N GLU A 70 -6.00 36.11 4.67
CA GLU A 70 -5.96 37.55 4.96
C GLU A 70 -7.05 38.31 4.21
N SER A 71 -7.21 38.02 2.91
CA SER A 71 -8.23 38.68 2.10
C SER A 71 -9.65 38.35 2.56
N SER A 72 -9.90 37.13 3.06
CA SER A 72 -11.25 36.74 3.48
C SER A 72 -11.59 37.27 4.87
N GLU A 73 -10.61 37.30 5.79
CA GLU A 73 -10.73 37.94 7.09
C GLU A 73 -11.04 39.43 6.92
N GLN A 74 -10.25 40.16 6.13
CA GLN A 74 -10.44 41.59 5.88
C GLN A 74 -11.83 41.91 5.27
N ILE A 75 -12.33 41.06 4.37
CA ILE A 75 -13.68 41.22 3.81
C ILE A 75 -14.75 41.00 4.88
N ALA A 76 -14.63 39.94 5.69
CA ALA A 76 -15.59 39.63 6.74
C ALA A 76 -15.62 40.71 7.83
N GLU A 77 -14.47 41.30 8.18
CA GLU A 77 -14.38 42.42 9.12
C GLU A 77 -15.01 43.70 8.55
N SER A 78 -14.73 43.99 7.28
CA SER A 78 -15.16 45.25 6.65
C SER A 78 -16.63 45.25 6.24
N LEU A 79 -17.15 44.10 5.77
CA LEU A 79 -18.46 43.97 5.15
C LEU A 79 -19.42 43.03 5.90
N GLY A 80 -18.94 42.31 6.91
CA GLY A 80 -19.70 41.30 7.65
C GLY A 80 -19.48 39.88 7.13
N LYS A 81 -19.84 38.89 7.96
CA LYS A 81 -19.70 37.46 7.65
C LYS A 81 -20.60 37.05 6.47
N TRP A 82 -20.14 36.10 5.67
CA TRP A 82 -20.94 35.51 4.59
C TRP A 82 -22.09 34.66 5.15
N ASN A 83 -23.27 34.78 4.54
CA ASN A 83 -24.42 33.94 4.87
C ASN A 83 -24.22 32.51 4.30
N GLN A 84 -25.01 31.53 4.73
CA GLN A 84 -24.82 30.12 4.29
C GLN A 84 -25.38 29.81 2.88
N GLY A 85 -26.05 30.77 2.24
CA GLY A 85 -26.81 30.61 1.01
C GLY A 85 -25.99 30.60 -0.28
N ILE A 86 -26.70 30.83 -1.40
CA ILE A 86 -26.18 30.77 -2.79
C ILE A 86 -26.19 32.09 -3.53
N ASP A 87 -26.53 33.18 -2.83
CA ASP A 87 -26.53 34.53 -3.40
C ASP A 87 -25.12 35.14 -3.43
N GLY A 88 -25.02 36.42 -3.79
CA GLY A 88 -23.75 37.14 -3.86
C GLY A 88 -22.97 37.16 -2.55
N ASP A 89 -23.68 37.11 -1.42
CA ASP A 89 -23.13 37.14 -0.06
C ASP A 89 -23.08 35.73 0.57
N GLY A 90 -23.41 34.69 -0.21
CA GLY A 90 -23.53 33.31 0.25
C GLY A 90 -22.24 32.51 0.15
N ALA A 91 -21.90 31.75 1.18
CA ALA A 91 -20.69 30.92 1.27
C ALA A 91 -20.83 29.53 0.61
N HIS A 92 -21.99 29.17 0.06
CA HIS A 92 -22.28 27.80 -0.42
C HIS A 92 -21.97 26.75 0.65
N TYR A 93 -22.44 26.99 1.87
CA TYR A 93 -22.16 26.11 2.99
C TYR A 93 -23.05 24.84 2.92
N VAL A 94 -22.44 23.69 3.18
CA VAL A 94 -23.14 22.42 3.41
C VAL A 94 -22.70 21.83 4.73
N ALA A 95 -23.65 21.30 5.50
CA ALA A 95 -23.39 20.79 6.85
C ALA A 95 -22.64 19.45 6.88
N GLU A 96 -22.57 18.77 5.75
CA GLU A 96 -21.82 17.53 5.55
C GLU A 96 -21.03 17.66 4.25
N SER A 97 -19.71 17.64 4.38
CA SER A 97 -18.81 17.80 3.25
C SER A 97 -18.83 16.55 2.37
N PRO A 98 -19.08 16.69 1.05
CA PRO A 98 -18.90 15.60 0.10
C PRO A 98 -17.43 15.20 -0.06
N PHE A 99 -16.51 16.02 0.47
CA PHE A 99 -15.06 15.83 0.42
C PHE A 99 -14.47 15.59 1.82
N SER A 100 -15.30 15.08 2.74
CA SER A 100 -14.89 14.83 4.12
C SER A 100 -13.78 13.77 4.23
N GLU A 101 -13.71 12.85 3.27
CA GLU A 101 -12.64 11.84 3.19
C GLU A 101 -11.29 12.44 2.80
N GLU A 102 -11.31 13.48 1.96
CA GLU A 102 -10.16 14.29 1.54
C GLU A 102 -9.76 15.34 2.57
N GLY A 103 -10.43 15.39 3.73
CA GLY A 103 -10.12 16.34 4.81
C GLY A 103 -10.64 17.75 4.58
N LEU A 104 -11.45 17.97 3.53
CA LEU A 104 -12.11 19.25 3.26
C LEU A 104 -13.33 19.40 4.18
N VAL A 105 -13.08 19.68 5.46
CA VAL A 105 -14.12 19.94 6.47
C VAL A 105 -13.83 21.22 7.26
N CYS A 106 -14.87 21.85 7.79
CA CYS A 106 -14.78 23.06 8.61
C CYS A 106 -13.82 22.86 9.79
N ALA A 107 -13.84 21.72 10.47
CA ALA A 107 -12.94 21.44 11.58
C ALA A 107 -11.44 21.46 11.23
N SER A 108 -11.11 21.35 9.94
CA SER A 108 -9.73 21.42 9.42
C SER A 108 -9.39 22.81 8.85
N CYS A 109 -10.36 23.72 8.79
CA CYS A 109 -10.24 25.05 8.21
C CYS A 109 -9.66 26.03 9.23
N VAL A 110 -8.78 26.94 8.79
CA VAL A 110 -8.20 27.97 9.66
C VAL A 110 -9.27 28.88 10.29
N PHE A 111 -10.37 29.15 9.57
CA PHE A 111 -11.45 30.01 10.06
C PHE A 111 -12.39 29.36 11.09
N TYR A 112 -12.19 28.09 11.44
CA TYR A 112 -13.10 27.40 12.35
C TYR A 112 -12.71 27.62 13.82
N GLU A 113 -13.56 28.33 14.54
CA GLU A 113 -13.30 28.77 15.91
C GLU A 113 -13.65 27.68 16.96
N GLY A 114 -14.17 26.53 16.52
CA GLY A 114 -14.76 25.55 17.41
C GLY A 114 -16.18 25.95 17.85
N GLY A 115 -16.82 25.13 18.68
CA GLY A 115 -18.15 25.47 19.23
C GLY A 115 -19.26 25.67 18.19
N ARG A 116 -19.07 25.16 16.97
CA ARG A 116 -19.93 25.38 15.79
C ARG A 116 -19.94 26.81 15.27
N GLN A 117 -18.83 27.53 15.44
CA GLN A 117 -18.62 28.90 14.99
C GLN A 117 -17.52 28.99 13.92
N CYS A 118 -17.63 29.96 13.04
CA CYS A 118 -16.65 30.29 12.00
C CYS A 118 -16.41 31.79 12.01
N GLU A 119 -15.16 32.17 11.83
CA GLU A 119 -14.70 33.55 11.81
C GLU A 119 -15.36 34.35 10.70
N ILE A 120 -15.53 33.74 9.52
CA ILE A 120 -15.99 34.43 8.31
C ILE A 120 -17.38 34.03 7.82
N VAL A 121 -17.93 32.89 8.26
CA VAL A 121 -19.29 32.43 7.85
C VAL A 121 -20.24 32.49 9.04
N GLU A 122 -21.39 33.13 8.88
CA GLU A 122 -22.40 33.22 9.94
C GLU A 122 -23.26 31.95 10.07
N GLY A 123 -23.90 31.82 11.23
CA GLY A 123 -24.79 30.72 11.55
C GLY A 123 -24.10 29.55 12.24
N ASP A 124 -24.77 28.40 12.21
CA ASP A 124 -24.36 27.18 12.90
C ASP A 124 -23.48 26.31 11.99
N ILE A 125 -22.22 26.11 12.37
CA ILE A 125 -21.18 25.48 11.54
C ILE A 125 -20.85 24.08 12.05
N ALA A 126 -21.32 23.07 11.35
CA ALA A 126 -21.01 21.69 11.62
C ALA A 126 -19.50 21.46 11.43
N PRO A 127 -18.82 20.77 12.38
CA PRO A 127 -17.41 20.41 12.23
C PRO A 127 -17.11 19.68 10.92
N GLN A 128 -18.04 18.85 10.44
CA GLN A 128 -17.96 18.07 9.21
C GLN A 128 -18.49 18.80 7.96
N GLY A 129 -18.91 20.07 8.08
CA GLY A 129 -19.40 20.86 6.96
C GLY A 129 -18.27 21.37 6.06
N ILE A 130 -18.60 22.06 4.96
CA ILE A 130 -17.64 22.76 4.10
C ILE A 130 -18.34 23.95 3.42
N CYS A 131 -17.58 24.97 3.02
CA CYS A 131 -18.08 26.13 2.26
C CYS A 131 -17.07 26.52 1.18
N LYS A 132 -17.44 27.31 0.16
CA LYS A 132 -16.55 27.69 -0.95
C LYS A 132 -15.33 28.55 -0.54
N LEU A 133 -15.34 29.07 0.69
CA LEU A 133 -14.31 29.97 1.23
C LEU A 133 -13.30 29.21 2.11
N TRP A 134 -13.26 27.89 2.02
CA TRP A 134 -12.37 27.08 2.83
C TRP A 134 -10.90 27.44 2.57
N VAL A 135 -10.13 27.53 3.66
CA VAL A 135 -8.67 27.56 3.62
C VAL A 135 -8.21 26.47 4.59
N ILE A 136 -7.68 25.38 4.03
CA ILE A 136 -7.29 24.19 4.78
C ILE A 136 -5.85 23.90 4.40
N ALA A 137 -4.97 23.81 5.39
CA ALA A 137 -3.56 23.51 5.17
C ALA A 137 -3.39 22.24 4.33
N GLU A 138 -2.47 22.24 3.37
CA GLU A 138 -2.27 21.10 2.45
C GLU A 138 -2.03 19.78 3.22
N ARG A 139 -1.34 19.83 4.36
CA ARG A 139 -1.12 18.66 5.23
C ARG A 139 -2.40 18.04 5.81
N LEU A 140 -3.49 18.80 5.85
CA LEU A 140 -4.80 18.36 6.32
C LEU A 140 -5.69 17.86 5.16
N ILE A 141 -5.26 18.08 3.91
CA ILE A 141 -5.95 17.60 2.72
C ILE A 141 -5.36 16.26 2.29
N VAL A 142 -6.19 15.22 2.28
CA VAL A 142 -5.82 13.90 1.78
C VAL A 142 -6.02 13.90 0.27
N ARG A 143 -4.92 13.95 -0.49
CA ARG A 143 -4.97 13.78 -1.94
C ARG A 143 -5.33 12.34 -2.29
N THR A 144 -6.54 12.11 -2.80
CA THR A 144 -6.88 10.92 -3.56
C THR A 144 -6.08 10.97 -4.86
N THR A 145 -4.95 10.27 -4.95
CA THR A 145 -4.13 10.26 -6.15
C THR A 145 -4.83 9.48 -7.27
N GLU A 146 -5.39 10.19 -8.24
CA GLU A 146 -5.26 9.77 -9.64
C GLU A 146 -3.80 10.02 -10.10
N PRO A 147 -3.26 9.24 -11.06
CA PRO A 147 -1.83 9.26 -11.37
C PRO A 147 -1.47 10.54 -12.13
N GLN A 148 -0.65 11.41 -11.53
CA GLN A 148 0.02 12.50 -12.21
C GLN A 148 1.50 12.16 -12.40
N GLU A 149 1.92 12.11 -13.65
CA GLU A 149 3.30 11.95 -14.08
C GLU A 149 4.18 13.13 -13.60
N SER A 150 5.40 12.79 -13.18
CA SER A 150 6.58 13.63 -12.94
C SER A 150 6.59 14.55 -11.70
N ALA A 151 7.31 14.11 -10.66
CA ALA A 151 7.97 15.00 -9.70
C ALA A 151 9.43 14.53 -9.53
N THR A 152 10.33 15.50 -9.55
CA THR A 152 11.80 15.37 -9.67
C THR A 152 12.46 14.67 -8.48
N GLN A 153 13.50 13.88 -8.79
CA GLN A 153 14.18 12.86 -7.97
C GLN A 153 14.91 13.35 -6.70
N GLU A 154 14.65 14.55 -6.18
CA GLU A 154 15.47 15.14 -5.12
C GLU A 154 14.82 15.19 -3.73
N GLU A 155 13.49 15.04 -3.63
CA GLU A 155 12.77 15.03 -2.34
C GLU A 155 12.58 13.64 -1.71
N GLN A 156 12.92 12.56 -2.42
CA GLN A 156 12.71 11.16 -1.98
C GLN A 156 13.82 10.59 -1.07
N ARG A 157 14.61 11.44 -0.39
CA ARG A 157 15.78 11.00 0.40
C ARG A 157 15.58 10.98 1.93
N GLN A 158 14.37 11.20 2.45
CA GLN A 158 14.14 11.22 3.89
C GLN A 158 13.65 9.85 4.40
N ALA A 159 14.37 9.28 5.38
CA ALA A 159 14.05 7.97 5.95
C ALA A 159 12.64 7.94 6.59
N PRO A 160 11.92 6.80 6.51
CA PRO A 160 10.58 6.66 7.10
C PRO A 160 10.56 7.05 8.58
N SER A 161 9.60 7.88 8.99
CA SER A 161 9.28 8.02 10.40
C SER A 161 8.75 6.69 10.93
N LEU A 162 9.41 6.14 11.94
CA LEU A 162 8.97 4.90 12.58
C LEU A 162 7.86 5.13 13.60
N ILE A 163 7.52 6.38 13.86
CA ILE A 163 6.46 6.79 14.78
C ILE A 163 5.13 6.63 14.06
N ALA A 164 4.20 5.92 14.68
CA ALA A 164 2.87 5.74 14.12
C ALA A 164 2.14 7.10 14.01
N PRO A 165 1.44 7.37 12.90
CA PRO A 165 0.72 8.62 12.70
C PRO A 165 -0.45 8.75 13.68
N ASP A 166 -0.92 9.99 13.89
CA ASP A 166 -1.91 10.32 14.93
C ASP A 166 -3.17 9.46 14.89
N PHE A 167 -3.66 9.10 13.70
CA PHE A 167 -4.85 8.26 13.57
C PHE A 167 -4.63 6.82 14.07
N MET A 168 -3.43 6.25 13.84
CA MET A 168 -3.05 4.94 14.37
C MET A 168 -2.81 5.02 15.89
N ALA A 169 -2.17 6.09 16.36
CA ALA A 169 -1.95 6.34 17.78
C ALA A 169 -3.27 6.52 18.54
N ALA A 170 -4.23 7.26 17.98
CA ALA A 170 -5.57 7.45 18.54
C ALA A 170 -6.36 6.13 18.61
N SER A 171 -6.25 5.31 17.56
CA SER A 171 -6.83 3.97 17.52
C SER A 171 -6.24 3.08 18.61
N ALA A 172 -4.92 3.07 18.75
CA ALA A 172 -4.23 2.30 19.77
C ALA A 172 -4.59 2.76 21.20
N LYS A 173 -4.70 4.07 21.45
CA LYS A 173 -5.19 4.63 22.72
C LYS A 173 -6.60 4.14 23.05
N ARG A 174 -7.50 4.12 22.06
CA ARG A 174 -8.86 3.60 22.25
C ARG A 174 -8.83 2.09 22.54
N GLY A 175 -8.09 1.31 21.77
CA GLY A 175 -7.94 -0.13 21.97
C GLY A 175 -7.39 -0.49 23.35
N LEU A 176 -6.43 0.28 23.86
CA LEU A 176 -5.85 0.06 25.20
C LEU A 176 -6.87 0.29 26.32
N ARG A 177 -7.70 1.33 26.24
CA ARG A 177 -8.79 1.55 27.22
C ARG A 177 -9.76 0.37 27.24
N LEU A 178 -10.20 -0.09 26.06
CA LEU A 178 -11.12 -1.23 25.96
C LEU A 178 -10.48 -2.54 26.44
N HIS A 179 -9.17 -2.70 26.24
CA HIS A 179 -8.41 -3.81 26.80
C HIS A 179 -8.35 -3.77 28.34
N GLU A 180 -8.15 -2.58 28.93
CA GLU A 180 -8.17 -2.39 30.39
C GLU A 180 -9.56 -2.65 31.00
N GLU A 181 -10.63 -2.39 30.24
CA GLU A 181 -12.01 -2.74 30.59
C GLU A 181 -12.33 -4.23 30.44
N GLY A 182 -11.39 -5.05 29.93
CA GLY A 182 -11.54 -6.49 29.78
C GLY A 182 -12.30 -6.93 28.53
N LEU A 183 -12.45 -6.05 27.53
CA LEU A 183 -13.21 -6.32 26.30
C LEU A 183 -12.37 -6.96 25.18
N SER A 184 -11.08 -7.21 25.44
CA SER A 184 -10.20 -7.96 24.54
C SER A 184 -10.46 -9.47 24.63
N GLY A 185 -10.37 -10.18 23.50
CA GLY A 185 -10.51 -11.65 23.48
C GLY A 185 -9.32 -12.39 24.09
N ASP A 186 -9.56 -13.64 24.52
CA ASP A 186 -8.60 -14.51 25.21
C ASP A 186 -7.32 -14.84 24.40
N GLY A 187 -7.36 -14.64 23.08
CA GLY A 187 -6.23 -14.85 22.17
C GLY A 187 -5.26 -13.66 22.05
N LEU A 188 -5.48 -12.56 22.78
CA LEU A 188 -4.67 -11.35 22.65
C LEU A 188 -3.26 -11.55 23.24
N MET A 189 -2.25 -11.42 22.38
CA MET A 189 -0.85 -11.55 22.78
C MET A 189 -0.34 -10.31 23.55
N PRO A 190 0.44 -10.47 24.64
CA PRO A 190 1.02 -9.34 25.38
C PRO A 190 1.88 -8.39 24.52
N ALA A 191 2.53 -8.94 23.48
CA ALA A 191 3.31 -8.14 22.53
C ALA A 191 2.44 -7.13 21.76
N THR A 192 1.20 -7.50 21.43
CA THR A 192 0.24 -6.60 20.75
C THR A 192 -0.09 -5.40 21.63
N VAL A 193 -0.29 -5.63 22.94
CA VAL A 193 -0.55 -4.57 23.92
C VAL A 193 0.67 -3.68 24.09
N ALA A 194 1.87 -4.24 24.09
CA ALA A 194 3.12 -3.48 24.14
C ALA A 194 3.28 -2.58 22.91
N ASP A 195 3.08 -3.10 21.69
CA ASP A 195 3.14 -2.30 20.47
C ASP A 195 2.08 -1.19 20.44
N ALA A 196 0.86 -1.48 20.91
CA ALA A 196 -0.21 -0.49 21.01
C ALA A 196 0.16 0.66 21.97
N ARG A 197 0.82 0.37 23.10
CA ARG A 197 1.33 1.40 24.01
C ARG A 197 2.38 2.28 23.35
N ARG A 198 3.26 1.68 22.55
CA ARG A 198 4.29 2.42 21.80
C ARG A 198 3.65 3.36 20.79
N MET A 199 2.68 2.89 20.01
CA MET A 199 1.90 3.75 19.11
C MET A 199 1.19 4.87 19.87
N ALA A 200 0.52 4.56 20.98
CA ALA A 200 -0.20 5.53 21.79
C ALA A 200 0.71 6.63 22.37
N ASN A 201 1.95 6.29 22.70
CA ASN A 201 2.93 7.22 23.28
C ASN A 201 3.75 7.98 22.24
N GLY A 202 3.52 7.75 20.93
CA GLY A 202 4.36 8.34 19.87
C GLY A 202 5.78 7.75 19.84
N GLU A 203 5.96 6.53 20.33
CA GLU A 203 7.24 5.83 20.29
C GLU A 203 7.42 5.08 18.94
N PRO A 204 8.65 4.98 18.43
CA PRO A 204 8.92 4.40 17.12
C PRO A 204 8.72 2.88 17.08
N LEU A 205 7.85 2.34 16.21
CA LEU A 205 7.70 0.90 16.03
C LEU A 205 8.91 0.23 15.36
N SER A 206 9.13 -1.06 15.66
CA SER A 206 10.16 -1.84 14.96
C SER A 206 9.78 -2.10 13.50
N GLU A 207 10.77 -2.23 12.61
CA GLU A 207 10.54 -2.65 11.22
C GLU A 207 9.75 -3.97 11.13
N ALA A 208 10.08 -4.95 11.97
CA ALA A 208 9.37 -6.22 12.04
C ALA A 208 7.89 -6.06 12.43
N LYS A 209 7.54 -5.01 13.19
CA LYS A 209 6.15 -4.68 13.49
C LYS A 209 5.48 -4.02 12.29
N TRP A 210 6.13 -3.04 11.66
CA TRP A 210 5.63 -2.40 10.45
C TRP A 210 5.32 -3.40 9.33
N ARG A 211 6.18 -4.41 9.11
CA ARG A 211 5.96 -5.50 8.15
C ARG A 211 4.77 -6.41 8.49
N LYS A 212 4.34 -6.48 9.76
CA LYS A 212 3.21 -7.32 10.19
C LYS A 212 1.85 -6.63 10.10
N ILE A 213 1.83 -5.30 10.19
CA ILE A 213 0.58 -4.52 10.26
C ILE A 213 -0.31 -4.74 9.02
N PRO A 214 0.18 -4.65 7.76
CA PRO A 214 -0.66 -4.82 6.59
C PRO A 214 -1.33 -6.20 6.52
N ALA A 215 -0.53 -7.26 6.64
CA ALA A 215 -1.00 -8.64 6.57
C ALA A 215 -1.92 -9.02 7.74
N TRP A 216 -1.76 -8.40 8.92
CA TRP A 216 -2.69 -8.60 10.01
C TRP A 216 -4.02 -7.90 9.74
N ILE A 217 -4.01 -6.63 9.33
CA ILE A 217 -5.23 -5.87 9.03
C ILE A 217 -6.02 -6.54 7.89
N ALA A 218 -5.36 -6.92 6.80
CA ALA A 218 -6.02 -7.55 5.65
C ALA A 218 -6.80 -8.83 6.02
N ARG A 219 -6.29 -9.61 7.00
CA ARG A 219 -6.94 -10.84 7.47
C ARG A 219 -8.10 -10.59 8.44
N HIS A 220 -8.04 -9.53 9.23
CA HIS A 220 -8.99 -9.26 10.33
C HIS A 220 -9.95 -8.12 10.01
N ILE A 221 -9.88 -7.51 8.83
CA ILE A 221 -10.78 -6.43 8.41
C ILE A 221 -12.25 -6.88 8.33
N VAL A 222 -12.48 -8.19 8.12
CA VAL A 222 -13.81 -8.81 8.16
C VAL A 222 -14.39 -8.87 9.57
N ASP A 223 -13.56 -8.81 10.62
CA ASP A 223 -14.03 -8.79 12.01
C ASP A 223 -14.76 -7.48 12.35
N LEU A 224 -14.64 -6.47 11.49
CA LEU A 224 -15.38 -5.21 11.57
C LEU A 224 -16.79 -5.31 10.98
N ASP A 225 -17.12 -6.38 10.22
CA ASP A 225 -18.48 -6.64 9.75
C ASP A 225 -19.41 -7.09 10.87
N ALA A 226 -18.84 -7.60 11.97
CA ALA A 226 -19.60 -8.02 13.15
C ALA A 226 -20.04 -6.84 14.04
N VAL A 227 -19.78 -5.60 13.63
CA VAL A 227 -20.09 -4.39 14.41
C VAL A 227 -21.39 -3.78 13.89
N GLU A 228 -22.54 -4.35 14.30
CA GLU A 228 -23.85 -3.70 14.11
C GLU A 228 -24.16 -2.78 15.30
N GLY A 229 -23.99 -1.47 15.13
CA GLY A 229 -24.29 -0.46 16.16
C GLY A 229 -23.15 -0.20 17.15
N ASP A 230 -23.47 -0.03 18.45
CA ASP A 230 -22.52 0.33 19.51
C ASP A 230 -21.80 -0.89 20.14
N GLU A 231 -21.92 -2.09 19.55
CA GLU A 231 -21.36 -3.31 20.13
C GLU A 231 -19.82 -3.34 20.03
N ILE A 232 -19.15 -3.55 21.16
CA ILE A 232 -17.69 -3.65 21.23
C ILE A 232 -17.29 -5.12 21.19
N THR A 233 -16.86 -5.58 20.01
CA THR A 233 -16.38 -6.95 19.83
C THR A 233 -14.88 -7.08 20.15
N ALA A 234 -14.44 -8.29 20.52
CA ALA A 234 -13.02 -8.58 20.70
C ALA A 234 -12.18 -8.31 19.42
N GLY A 235 -12.79 -8.53 18.24
CA GLY A 235 -12.18 -8.23 16.94
C GLY A 235 -11.97 -6.72 16.73
N LEU A 236 -12.94 -5.89 17.11
CA LEU A 236 -12.81 -4.43 17.10
C LEU A 236 -11.68 -3.97 18.05
N VAL A 237 -11.63 -4.50 19.27
CA VAL A 237 -10.57 -4.16 20.24
C VAL A 237 -9.19 -4.54 19.68
N ALA A 238 -9.06 -5.71 19.06
CA ALA A 238 -7.84 -6.10 18.39
C ALA A 238 -7.49 -5.16 17.23
N MET A 239 -8.43 -4.81 16.36
CA MET A 239 -8.19 -3.89 15.23
C MET A 239 -7.67 -2.53 15.70
N LEU A 240 -8.25 -2.00 16.79
CA LEU A 240 -7.83 -0.75 17.41
C LEU A 240 -6.40 -0.84 17.96
N LEU A 241 -6.04 -1.93 18.64
CA LEU A 241 -4.69 -2.15 19.16
C LEU A 241 -3.62 -2.25 18.06
N TRP A 242 -4.00 -2.64 16.84
CA TRP A 242 -3.12 -2.65 15.67
C TRP A 242 -3.10 -1.32 14.90
N GLY A 243 -3.86 -0.32 15.33
CA GLY A 243 -3.91 1.00 14.72
C GLY A 243 -4.93 1.13 13.57
N GLY A 244 -5.76 0.11 13.33
CA GLY A 244 -6.70 0.05 12.19
C GLY A 244 -8.01 0.83 12.37
N GLY A 245 -8.26 1.44 13.52
CA GLY A 245 -9.51 2.15 13.78
C GLY A 245 -10.73 1.21 13.87
N SER A 246 -11.93 1.76 13.72
CA SER A 246 -13.20 1.08 13.96
C SER A 246 -14.05 0.78 12.72
N SER A 247 -13.60 1.19 11.53
CA SER A 247 -14.29 0.89 10.27
C SER A 247 -13.33 0.25 9.27
N LYS A 248 -13.88 -0.36 8.22
CA LYS A 248 -13.07 -0.95 7.15
C LYS A 248 -12.23 0.10 6.44
N GLU A 249 -12.74 1.31 6.32
CA GLU A 249 -12.08 2.46 5.71
C GLU A 249 -10.89 2.90 6.55
N SER A 250 -11.03 3.02 7.88
CA SER A 250 -9.90 3.32 8.77
C SER A 250 -8.86 2.20 8.77
N ALA A 251 -9.31 0.94 8.65
CA ALA A 251 -8.43 -0.23 8.64
C ALA A 251 -7.59 -0.25 7.36
N ARG A 252 -8.21 -0.06 6.20
CA ARG A 252 -7.52 0.07 4.90
C ARG A 252 -6.53 1.24 4.89
N ARG A 253 -6.88 2.36 5.55
CA ARG A 253 -5.98 3.51 5.69
C ARG A 253 -4.72 3.17 6.49
N ALA A 254 -4.86 2.47 7.62
CA ALA A 254 -3.73 2.01 8.42
C ALA A 254 -2.88 0.97 7.70
N GLN A 255 -3.53 0.05 6.96
CA GLN A 255 -2.87 -0.94 6.11
C GLN A 255 -2.00 -0.25 5.04
N ALA A 256 -2.60 0.64 4.24
CA ALA A 256 -1.89 1.36 3.18
C ALA A 256 -0.76 2.23 3.72
N TYR A 257 -0.93 2.85 4.90
CA TYR A 257 0.14 3.58 5.56
C TYR A 257 1.33 2.66 5.89
N ALA A 258 1.06 1.51 6.52
CA ALA A 258 2.10 0.55 6.87
C ALA A 258 2.79 -0.04 5.63
N GLU A 259 2.06 -0.29 4.54
CA GLU A 259 2.63 -0.73 3.25
C GLU A 259 3.63 0.29 2.69
N ARG A 260 3.34 1.60 2.78
CA ARG A 260 4.28 2.66 2.36
C ARG A 260 5.56 2.67 3.21
N ILE A 261 5.44 2.52 4.52
CA ILE A 261 6.62 2.46 5.41
C ILE A 261 7.48 1.22 5.10
N VAL A 262 6.84 0.08 4.81
CA VAL A 262 7.53 -1.15 4.38
C VAL A 262 8.26 -0.95 3.06
N ALA A 263 7.60 -0.34 2.06
CA ALA A 263 8.22 -0.02 0.79
C ALA A 263 9.44 0.91 0.95
N GLN A 264 9.40 1.86 1.90
CA GLN A 264 10.53 2.73 2.20
C GLN A 264 11.69 1.97 2.86
N PHE A 265 11.44 0.97 3.71
CA PHE A 265 12.51 0.09 4.22
C PHE A 265 13.17 -0.74 3.11
N ASP A 266 12.35 -1.23 2.18
CA ASP A 266 12.84 -2.02 1.05
C ASP A 266 13.67 -1.15 0.09
N ALA A 267 13.26 0.11 -0.13
CA ALA A 267 14.01 1.09 -0.92
C ALA A 267 15.33 1.49 -0.25
N ALA A 268 15.33 1.80 1.05
CA ALA A 268 16.56 2.16 1.78
C ALA A 268 17.59 1.02 1.84
N SER A 269 17.13 -0.23 1.83
CA SER A 269 18.00 -1.41 1.79
C SER A 269 18.69 -1.62 0.43
N SER A 270 18.18 -0.97 -0.63
CA SER A 270 18.71 -1.07 -2.00
C SER A 270 19.79 -0.02 -2.34
N GLU A 271 19.96 1.04 -1.53
CA GLU A 271 20.96 2.11 -1.77
C GLU A 271 22.41 1.73 -1.37
N GLY A 272 22.62 0.55 -0.78
CA GLY A 272 23.95 0.05 -0.40
C GLY A 272 24.82 -0.46 -1.56
N ASP A 273 24.28 -0.59 -2.78
CA ASP A 273 24.99 -1.16 -3.92
C ASP A 273 24.97 -0.22 -5.13
N GLY A 274 25.87 0.77 -5.10
CA GLY A 274 26.01 1.76 -6.16
C GLY A 274 26.75 1.22 -7.38
N ARG A 275 26.04 1.05 -8.50
CA ARG A 275 26.48 1.46 -9.85
C ARG A 275 25.35 1.39 -10.89
N SER A 276 24.96 2.58 -11.32
CA SER A 276 24.09 2.94 -12.45
C SER A 276 24.50 2.35 -13.80
N ILE A 277 23.53 2.19 -14.72
CA ILE A 277 23.45 2.90 -16.01
C ILE A 277 22.02 2.80 -16.57
N MET A 278 21.50 3.94 -17.03
CA MET A 278 20.27 4.10 -17.80
C MET A 278 20.32 3.40 -19.16
N LEU A 279 19.20 2.84 -19.60
CA LEU A 279 18.83 2.85 -21.02
C LEU A 279 17.31 3.01 -21.16
N ALA A 280 16.89 4.23 -21.47
CA ALA A 280 15.54 4.52 -21.93
C ALA A 280 15.49 4.50 -23.47
N ALA A 281 14.27 4.27 -23.97
CA ALA A 281 13.79 4.41 -25.34
C ALA A 281 14.05 3.22 -26.29
N THR A 282 13.02 2.41 -26.50
CA THR A 282 12.15 2.42 -27.70
C THR A 282 11.37 1.11 -27.74
N MET A 283 10.04 1.15 -27.77
CA MET A 283 9.18 0.30 -28.61
C MET A 283 7.74 0.78 -28.43
N SER A 284 7.29 1.53 -29.42
CA SER A 284 5.91 1.92 -29.68
C SER A 284 5.08 0.69 -30.03
N ASP A 285 3.96 0.49 -29.35
CA ASP A 285 2.62 0.31 -29.92
C ASP A 285 1.61 0.01 -28.80
N PRO A 286 0.42 0.63 -28.79
CA PRO A 286 -0.57 0.44 -27.75
C PRO A 286 -1.25 -0.92 -27.91
N ILE A 287 -0.99 -1.84 -26.99
CA ILE A 287 -1.82 -3.04 -26.84
C ILE A 287 -3.15 -2.60 -26.22
N GLU A 288 -4.18 -2.48 -27.06
CA GLU A 288 -5.56 -2.46 -26.64
C GLU A 288 -5.86 -3.70 -25.80
N GLN A 289 -6.05 -3.53 -24.50
CA GLN A 289 -6.80 -4.50 -23.71
C GLN A 289 -7.77 -3.77 -22.77
N ARG A 290 -9.00 -3.62 -23.28
CA ARG A 290 -10.22 -3.47 -22.48
C ARG A 290 -10.35 -4.68 -21.57
N TRP A 291 -10.42 -4.46 -20.25
CA TRP A 291 -10.94 -5.44 -19.30
C TRP A 291 -12.05 -4.77 -18.50
N CYS A 292 -13.29 -5.03 -18.90
CA CYS A 292 -14.44 -4.88 -18.02
C CYS A 292 -14.51 -6.16 -17.17
N ILE A 293 -14.42 -6.04 -15.85
CA ILE A 293 -14.74 -7.15 -14.94
C ILE A 293 -16.26 -7.15 -14.77
N THR A 294 -16.94 -8.12 -15.38
CA THR A 294 -18.31 -8.48 -14.99
C THR A 294 -18.22 -9.52 -13.86
N GLY A 295 -19.12 -9.42 -12.88
CA GLY A 295 -19.04 -10.09 -11.57
C GLY A 295 -19.22 -11.61 -11.54
N ALA A 296 -18.57 -12.36 -12.45
CA ALA A 296 -18.61 -13.82 -12.47
C ALA A 296 -17.22 -14.49 -12.38
N ASP A 297 -16.13 -13.73 -12.28
CA ASP A 297 -14.78 -14.29 -12.29
C ASP A 297 -14.25 -14.54 -10.85
N GLU A 298 -14.41 -15.76 -10.35
CA GLU A 298 -13.78 -16.20 -9.09
C GLU A 298 -12.26 -16.39 -9.29
N LYS A 299 -11.42 -15.49 -8.76
CA LYS A 299 -9.97 -15.70 -8.60
C LYS A 299 -9.75 -16.45 -7.27
N ARG A 300 -9.11 -17.62 -7.31
CA ARG A 300 -8.74 -18.38 -6.10
C ARG A 300 -7.23 -18.51 -5.98
N ILE A 301 -6.76 -18.56 -4.74
CA ILE A 301 -5.37 -18.84 -4.35
C ILE A 301 -5.38 -20.19 -3.66
N ALA A 302 -4.67 -21.16 -4.23
CA ALA A 302 -4.57 -22.50 -3.66
C ALA A 302 -3.16 -22.74 -3.12
N TYR A 303 -3.09 -23.05 -1.82
CA TYR A 303 -1.84 -23.29 -1.11
C TYR A 303 -1.49 -24.77 -1.19
N THR A 304 -0.25 -25.09 -1.55
CA THR A 304 0.25 -26.44 -1.35
C THR A 304 1.68 -26.40 -0.83
N THR A 305 1.94 -27.16 0.23
CA THR A 305 3.32 -27.37 0.73
C THR A 305 4.05 -28.27 -0.27
N LEU A 306 4.86 -27.68 -1.16
CA LEU A 306 5.52 -28.45 -2.21
C LEU A 306 6.98 -28.07 -2.40
N ASP A 307 7.77 -29.13 -2.59
CA ASP A 307 9.21 -29.14 -2.84
C ASP A 307 9.63 -27.94 -3.67
N LEU A 308 10.15 -26.93 -2.99
CA LEU A 308 10.87 -25.84 -3.61
C LEU A 308 12.35 -26.12 -3.43
N ARG A 309 13.07 -26.22 -4.54
CA ARG A 309 14.50 -26.54 -4.54
C ARG A 309 15.22 -25.55 -5.42
N GLN A 310 16.45 -25.32 -5.05
CA GLN A 310 17.38 -24.56 -5.85
C GLN A 310 18.31 -25.53 -6.57
N ALA A 311 18.63 -25.22 -7.83
CA ALA A 311 19.66 -25.94 -8.56
C ALA A 311 21.06 -25.61 -8.04
N ASP A 312 22.05 -26.41 -8.42
CA ASP A 312 23.44 -26.23 -7.99
C ASP A 312 24.05 -24.89 -8.46
N ASP A 313 23.48 -24.26 -9.49
CA ASP A 313 23.86 -22.92 -9.97
C ASP A 313 23.50 -21.79 -8.98
N GLY A 314 22.62 -22.06 -8.02
CA GLY A 314 22.19 -21.10 -7.01
C GLY A 314 21.24 -20.01 -7.49
N THR A 315 20.72 -20.09 -8.72
CA THR A 315 19.85 -19.09 -9.35
C THR A 315 18.63 -19.70 -10.03
N THR A 316 18.64 -20.99 -10.32
CA THR A 316 17.48 -21.68 -10.89
C THR A 316 16.63 -22.29 -9.79
N LEU A 317 15.35 -21.98 -9.82
CA LEU A 317 14.31 -22.47 -8.93
C LEU A 317 13.54 -23.58 -9.61
N TYR A 318 13.37 -24.70 -8.90
CA TYR A 318 12.52 -25.81 -9.30
C TYR A 318 11.48 -26.07 -8.21
N GLY A 319 10.22 -26.28 -8.60
CA GLY A 319 9.21 -26.73 -7.66
C GLY A 319 7.89 -27.12 -8.30
N TYR A 320 6.91 -27.40 -7.46
CA TYR A 320 5.55 -27.71 -7.90
C TYR A 320 4.59 -26.68 -7.32
N ALA A 321 3.91 -25.92 -8.18
CA ALA A 321 2.92 -24.95 -7.73
C ALA A 321 1.61 -25.63 -7.32
N ALA A 322 1.30 -26.79 -7.89
CA ALA A 322 0.15 -27.62 -7.56
C ALA A 322 0.53 -29.11 -7.64
N VAL A 323 -0.03 -29.95 -6.77
CA VAL A 323 0.02 -31.41 -6.92
C VAL A 323 -1.34 -31.94 -7.28
N PHE A 324 -1.36 -32.88 -8.22
CA PHE A 324 -2.59 -33.49 -8.68
C PHE A 324 -3.15 -34.48 -7.65
N ASP A 325 -4.49 -34.54 -7.60
CA ASP A 325 -5.25 -35.49 -6.79
C ASP A 325 -4.93 -35.47 -5.29
N SER A 326 -4.28 -34.39 -4.81
CA SER A 326 -4.06 -34.14 -3.38
C SER A 326 -5.11 -33.18 -2.84
N PRO A 327 -5.55 -33.38 -1.58
CA PRO A 327 -6.52 -32.49 -0.95
C PRO A 327 -5.89 -31.11 -0.73
N SER A 328 -6.66 -30.06 -0.96
CA SER A 328 -6.33 -28.72 -0.51
C SER A 328 -6.25 -28.64 1.01
N GLU A 329 -5.64 -27.56 1.52
CA GLU A 329 -5.75 -27.19 2.92
C GLU A 329 -7.24 -27.06 3.36
N PRO A 330 -7.55 -27.23 4.67
CA PRO A 330 -8.92 -27.21 5.17
C PRO A 330 -9.64 -25.90 4.86
N MET A 331 -10.60 -25.98 3.94
CA MET A 331 -11.59 -24.96 3.66
C MET A 331 -12.99 -25.52 4.02
N PRO A 332 -14.09 -24.76 3.89
CA PRO A 332 -15.44 -25.31 4.05
C PRO A 332 -15.77 -26.51 3.13
N PHE A 333 -14.90 -26.79 2.14
CA PHE A 333 -14.89 -27.97 1.27
C PHE A 333 -13.44 -28.40 1.01
N VAL A 334 -13.22 -29.60 0.50
CA VAL A 334 -11.90 -30.08 0.04
C VAL A 334 -11.83 -29.99 -1.48
N GLU A 335 -10.78 -29.34 -1.98
CA GLU A 335 -10.53 -29.21 -3.41
C GLU A 335 -9.42 -30.15 -3.88
N TYR A 336 -9.60 -30.72 -5.07
CA TYR A 336 -8.60 -31.55 -5.74
C TYR A 336 -8.32 -30.99 -7.14
N VAL A 337 -7.05 -30.71 -7.42
CA VAL A 337 -6.62 -30.37 -8.78
C VAL A 337 -6.46 -31.66 -9.58
N LYS A 338 -7.20 -31.84 -10.66
CA LYS A 338 -7.08 -33.02 -11.52
C LYS A 338 -5.97 -32.85 -12.55
N ARG A 339 -5.38 -33.97 -12.94
CA ARG A 339 -4.44 -34.05 -14.06
C ARG A 339 -5.07 -33.46 -15.31
N GLY A 340 -4.32 -32.63 -16.04
CA GLY A 340 -4.82 -31.93 -17.21
C GLY A 340 -5.52 -30.60 -16.93
N ALA A 341 -5.66 -30.19 -15.66
CA ALA A 341 -6.29 -28.91 -15.32
C ALA A 341 -5.58 -27.69 -15.92
N PHE A 342 -4.26 -27.78 -16.16
CA PHE A 342 -3.44 -26.70 -16.71
C PHE A 342 -3.04 -26.91 -18.18
N GLN A 343 -3.34 -28.06 -18.79
CA GLN A 343 -2.94 -28.39 -20.18
C GLN A 343 -3.35 -27.31 -21.17
N LYS A 344 -4.59 -26.86 -21.11
CA LYS A 344 -5.09 -25.82 -22.02
C LYS A 344 -4.38 -24.50 -21.79
N THR A 345 -4.19 -24.09 -20.54
CA THR A 345 -3.47 -22.87 -20.17
C THR A 345 -2.03 -22.86 -20.70
N ILE A 346 -1.31 -23.98 -20.56
CA ILE A 346 0.05 -24.12 -21.08
C ILE A 346 0.05 -24.12 -22.61
N LYS A 347 -0.84 -24.89 -23.23
CA LYS A 347 -0.95 -25.02 -24.70
C LYS A 347 -1.31 -23.69 -25.38
N ASP A 348 -2.16 -22.90 -24.74
CA ASP A 348 -2.58 -21.59 -25.25
C ASP A 348 -1.50 -20.51 -25.07
N GLY A 349 -0.37 -20.84 -24.43
CA GLY A 349 0.73 -19.90 -24.22
C GLY A 349 0.37 -18.79 -23.24
N ALA A 350 -0.38 -19.11 -22.18
CA ALA A 350 -0.80 -18.14 -21.19
C ALA A 350 0.40 -17.38 -20.59
N ASP A 351 0.20 -16.09 -20.37
CA ASP A 351 1.20 -15.19 -19.80
C ASP A 351 1.18 -15.26 -18.26
N VAL A 352 1.98 -16.17 -17.70
CA VAL A 352 2.05 -16.48 -16.28
C VAL A 352 3.29 -15.85 -15.66
N ARG A 353 3.15 -15.28 -14.45
CA ARG A 353 4.23 -14.68 -13.66
C ARG A 353 4.58 -15.58 -12.48
N LEU A 354 5.86 -15.61 -12.11
CA LEU A 354 6.30 -16.08 -10.80
C LEU A 354 6.39 -14.87 -9.86
N LEU A 355 5.64 -14.87 -8.76
CA LEU A 355 5.58 -13.78 -7.79
C LEU A 355 5.99 -14.25 -6.39
N ILE A 356 6.03 -13.31 -5.45
CA ILE A 356 6.14 -13.58 -4.01
C ILE A 356 4.78 -13.27 -3.41
N ASP A 357 4.19 -14.23 -2.70
CA ASP A 357 2.90 -14.05 -2.01
C ASP A 357 1.78 -13.49 -2.92
N HIS A 358 1.79 -13.82 -4.22
CA HIS A 358 0.84 -13.36 -5.26
C HIS A 358 0.86 -11.86 -5.56
N GLU A 359 1.89 -11.14 -5.12
CA GLU A 359 1.98 -9.69 -5.22
C GLU A 359 3.36 -9.22 -5.73
N GLY A 360 3.46 -7.92 -6.00
CA GLY A 360 4.71 -7.26 -6.32
C GLY A 360 5.25 -7.52 -7.73
N VAL A 361 6.57 -7.43 -7.86
CA VAL A 361 7.29 -7.51 -9.14
C VAL A 361 7.52 -8.99 -9.52
N PRO A 362 7.27 -9.39 -10.78
CA PRO A 362 7.56 -10.75 -11.24
C PRO A 362 9.04 -11.11 -11.13
N LEU A 363 9.32 -12.25 -10.49
CA LEU A 363 10.65 -12.85 -10.44
C LEU A 363 11.01 -13.56 -11.75
N ALA A 364 10.01 -14.13 -12.41
CA ALA A 364 10.14 -14.78 -13.71
C ALA A 364 8.80 -14.75 -14.46
N ARG A 365 8.80 -14.96 -15.79
CA ARG A 365 7.58 -14.89 -16.60
C ARG A 365 7.67 -15.78 -17.84
N THR A 366 6.55 -16.40 -18.23
CA THR A 366 6.51 -17.33 -19.38
C THR A 366 6.81 -16.60 -20.69
N LYS A 367 6.27 -15.39 -20.85
CA LYS A 367 6.47 -14.56 -22.05
C LYS A 367 7.92 -14.11 -22.26
N SER A 368 8.69 -13.91 -21.18
CA SER A 368 10.12 -13.57 -21.27
C SER A 368 11.03 -14.81 -21.36
N GLY A 369 10.47 -16.02 -21.26
CA GLY A 369 11.22 -17.28 -21.31
C GLY A 369 11.93 -17.64 -20.00
N THR A 370 11.87 -16.80 -18.97
CA THR A 370 12.52 -17.02 -17.67
C THR A 370 11.71 -17.93 -16.74
N LEU A 371 10.44 -18.19 -17.06
CA LEU A 371 9.58 -19.16 -16.37
C LEU A 371 9.12 -20.23 -17.36
N ARG A 372 9.30 -21.49 -17.00
CA ARG A 372 8.81 -22.66 -17.73
C ARG A 372 7.83 -23.42 -16.84
N LEU A 373 6.67 -23.74 -17.41
CA LEU A 373 5.61 -24.50 -16.76
C LEU A 373 5.36 -25.78 -17.54
N SER A 374 5.23 -26.90 -16.84
CA SER A 374 4.86 -28.17 -17.44
C SER A 374 3.99 -28.99 -16.49
N GLU A 375 3.13 -29.84 -17.03
CA GLU A 375 2.48 -30.87 -16.23
C GLU A 375 3.26 -32.17 -16.31
N ASP A 376 3.42 -32.85 -15.18
CA ASP A 376 3.98 -34.19 -15.11
C ASP A 376 3.11 -35.15 -14.29
N GLU A 377 3.64 -36.32 -13.95
CA GLU A 377 2.93 -37.30 -13.13
C GLU A 377 2.69 -36.84 -11.69
N ARG A 378 3.32 -35.77 -11.20
CA ARG A 378 3.14 -35.27 -9.85
C ARG A 378 2.23 -34.04 -9.80
N GLY A 379 2.37 -33.11 -10.74
CA GLY A 379 1.70 -31.82 -10.62
C GLY A 379 2.05 -30.81 -11.71
N LEU A 380 1.81 -29.54 -11.40
CA LEU A 380 2.27 -28.41 -12.18
C LEU A 380 3.71 -28.08 -11.78
N ALA A 381 4.67 -28.57 -12.56
CA ALA A 381 6.08 -28.30 -12.41
C ALA A 381 6.42 -26.87 -12.87
N VAL A 382 7.22 -26.21 -12.05
CA VAL A 382 7.73 -24.85 -12.23
C VAL A 382 9.24 -24.90 -12.30
N GLU A 383 9.80 -24.31 -13.35
CA GLU A 383 11.22 -24.02 -13.48
C GLU A 383 11.39 -22.53 -13.77
N ALA A 384 12.15 -21.82 -12.94
CA ALA A 384 12.35 -20.40 -13.09
C ALA A 384 13.82 -20.02 -12.96
N GLU A 385 14.30 -19.23 -13.91
CA GLU A 385 15.60 -18.59 -13.86
C GLU A 385 15.43 -17.26 -13.10
N LEU A 386 16.00 -17.20 -11.90
CA LEU A 386 15.94 -16.02 -11.06
C LEU A 386 17.17 -15.16 -11.31
N ASP A 387 16.96 -13.87 -11.56
CA ASP A 387 18.05 -12.90 -11.67
C ASP A 387 18.58 -12.57 -10.27
N PRO A 388 19.79 -12.98 -9.88
CA PRO A 388 20.34 -12.66 -8.56
C PRO A 388 20.61 -11.16 -8.38
N MET A 389 20.60 -10.35 -9.45
CA MET A 389 20.69 -8.89 -9.38
C MET A 389 19.34 -8.25 -9.05
N ASN A 390 18.23 -8.97 -9.20
CA ASN A 390 16.94 -8.53 -8.67
C ASN A 390 16.94 -8.73 -7.13
N PRO A 391 16.77 -7.68 -6.32
CA PRO A 391 16.79 -7.79 -4.87
C PRO A 391 15.74 -8.76 -4.31
N ASP A 392 14.57 -8.86 -4.93
CA ASP A 392 13.49 -9.74 -4.49
C ASP A 392 13.86 -11.20 -4.76
N ALA A 393 14.40 -11.48 -5.95
CA ALA A 393 14.94 -12.78 -6.30
C ALA A 393 16.11 -13.18 -5.39
N ALA A 394 17.03 -12.26 -5.08
CA ALA A 394 18.15 -12.51 -4.16
C ALA A 394 17.66 -12.85 -2.75
N ARG A 395 16.62 -12.16 -2.25
CA ARG A 395 15.99 -12.48 -0.95
C ARG A 395 15.36 -13.86 -0.97
N VAL A 396 14.62 -14.21 -2.03
CA VAL A 396 14.01 -15.53 -2.19
C VAL A 396 15.08 -16.63 -2.26
N ILE A 397 16.14 -16.43 -3.07
CA ILE A 397 17.29 -17.34 -3.17
C ILE A 397 17.92 -17.56 -1.78
N SER A 398 18.16 -16.48 -1.03
CA SER A 398 18.77 -16.56 0.30
C SER A 398 17.88 -17.31 1.29
N ALA A 399 16.58 -16.97 1.33
CA ALA A 399 15.61 -17.60 2.21
C ALA A 399 15.39 -19.08 1.87
N MET A 400 15.39 -19.44 0.59
CA MET A 400 15.37 -20.84 0.14
C MET A 400 16.61 -21.61 0.54
N LYS A 401 17.81 -21.03 0.35
CA LYS A 401 19.09 -21.65 0.77
C LYS A 401 19.13 -21.94 2.27
N ARG A 402 18.53 -21.06 3.07
CA ARG A 402 18.43 -21.21 4.52
C ARG A 402 17.28 -22.12 4.96
N GLY A 403 16.36 -22.47 4.06
CA GLY A 403 15.17 -23.25 4.36
C GLY A 403 14.05 -22.43 5.01
N ASP A 404 14.13 -21.10 4.99
CA ASP A 404 13.07 -20.21 5.50
C ASP A 404 11.88 -20.12 4.53
N LEU A 405 12.12 -20.36 3.22
CA LEU A 405 11.08 -20.47 2.19
C LEU A 405 11.19 -21.83 1.50
N SER A 406 10.08 -22.58 1.48
CA SER A 406 10.06 -23.93 0.93
C SER A 406 8.73 -24.32 0.27
N GLN A 407 7.87 -23.36 -0.04
CA GLN A 407 6.49 -23.61 -0.46
C GLN A 407 6.07 -22.74 -1.65
N MET A 408 5.05 -23.22 -2.38
CA MET A 408 4.49 -22.53 -3.53
C MET A 408 2.96 -22.51 -3.50
N SER A 409 2.40 -21.62 -4.31
CA SER A 409 0.97 -21.46 -4.51
C SER A 409 0.70 -21.05 -5.96
N PHE A 410 -0.56 -21.11 -6.37
CA PHE A 410 -1.00 -20.67 -7.70
C PHE A 410 -2.32 -19.91 -7.62
N ALA A 411 -2.43 -18.88 -8.45
CA ALA A 411 -3.65 -18.11 -8.61
C ALA A 411 -4.28 -18.39 -9.97
N PHE A 412 -5.58 -18.64 -9.96
CA PHE A 412 -6.29 -19.11 -11.15
C PHE A 412 -7.74 -18.64 -11.19
N ARG A 413 -8.32 -18.74 -12.39
CA ARG A 413 -9.75 -18.72 -12.64
C ARG A 413 -10.21 -20.12 -13.00
N THR A 414 -11.34 -20.54 -12.43
CA THR A 414 -11.93 -21.85 -12.79
C THR A 414 -12.61 -21.76 -14.16
N ILE A 415 -12.29 -22.69 -15.05
CA ILE A 415 -12.99 -22.84 -16.34
C ILE A 415 -13.93 -24.04 -16.31
N LYS A 416 -13.49 -25.14 -15.69
CA LYS A 416 -14.29 -26.36 -15.52
C LYS A 416 -14.01 -27.03 -14.19
N ASP A 417 -15.05 -27.29 -13.41
CA ASP A 417 -15.00 -28.05 -12.18
C ASP A 417 -16.13 -29.09 -12.11
N SER A 418 -16.12 -29.89 -11.06
CA SER A 418 -17.25 -30.70 -10.63
C SER A 418 -17.33 -30.72 -9.12
N TRP A 419 -18.55 -30.80 -8.59
CA TRP A 419 -18.82 -30.83 -7.16
C TRP A 419 -19.49 -32.15 -6.78
N SER A 420 -19.23 -32.63 -5.56
CA SER A 420 -20.04 -33.68 -4.95
C SER A 420 -21.45 -33.17 -4.63
N ASP A 421 -22.41 -34.10 -4.53
CA ASP A 421 -23.82 -33.78 -4.29
C ASP A 421 -24.05 -32.98 -3.00
N ASP A 422 -23.24 -33.23 -1.97
CA ASP A 422 -23.25 -32.57 -0.67
C ASP A 422 -22.39 -31.28 -0.60
N ARG A 423 -21.77 -30.88 -1.72
CA ARG A 423 -20.89 -29.71 -1.84
C ARG A 423 -19.65 -29.72 -0.95
N THR A 424 -19.25 -30.88 -0.42
CA THR A 424 -18.06 -31.00 0.45
C THR A 424 -16.77 -31.24 -0.32
N VAL A 425 -16.86 -31.73 -1.57
CA VAL A 425 -15.70 -32.02 -2.43
C VAL A 425 -15.85 -31.32 -3.76
N ARG A 426 -14.75 -30.69 -4.20
CA ARG A 426 -14.63 -30.05 -5.51
C ARG A 426 -13.44 -30.61 -6.27
N GLU A 427 -13.63 -30.86 -7.56
CA GLU A 427 -12.56 -31.25 -8.48
C GLU A 427 -12.34 -30.17 -9.53
N LEU A 428 -11.15 -29.59 -9.61
CA LEU A 428 -10.76 -28.68 -10.69
C LEU A 428 -10.26 -29.47 -11.89
N ARG A 429 -10.90 -29.31 -13.04
CA ARG A 429 -10.60 -30.05 -14.28
C ARG A 429 -10.03 -29.19 -15.39
N GLU A 430 -10.27 -27.88 -15.34
CA GLU A 430 -9.68 -26.91 -16.25
C GLU A 430 -9.63 -25.54 -15.56
N VAL A 431 -8.46 -24.92 -15.56
CA VAL A 431 -8.25 -23.60 -14.96
C VAL A 431 -7.40 -22.72 -15.86
N GLN A 432 -7.64 -21.41 -15.81
CA GLN A 432 -6.79 -20.39 -16.40
C GLN A 432 -5.83 -19.86 -15.33
N LEU A 433 -4.52 -20.07 -15.51
CA LEU A 433 -3.50 -19.55 -14.58
C LEU A 433 -3.27 -18.06 -14.81
N PHE A 434 -3.11 -17.33 -13.72
CA PHE A 434 -2.63 -15.94 -13.73
C PHE A 434 -1.18 -15.86 -13.28
N ASP A 435 -0.88 -16.52 -12.17
CA ASP A 435 0.45 -16.53 -11.58
C ASP A 435 0.68 -17.79 -10.74
N VAL A 436 1.96 -18.09 -10.53
CA VAL A 436 2.47 -19.02 -9.52
C VAL A 436 3.32 -18.20 -8.56
N SER A 437 3.39 -18.58 -7.29
CA SER A 437 4.09 -17.77 -6.29
C SER A 437 4.89 -18.63 -5.32
N VAL A 438 6.05 -18.12 -4.92
CA VAL A 438 6.71 -18.57 -3.68
C VAL A 438 5.97 -17.90 -2.53
N VAL A 439 5.61 -18.66 -1.49
CA VAL A 439 4.81 -18.14 -0.38
C VAL A 439 5.52 -18.26 0.95
N THR A 440 5.42 -17.20 1.76
CA THR A 440 6.04 -17.11 3.08
C THR A 440 5.23 -17.84 4.13
N PHE A 441 3.91 -17.75 4.05
CA PHE A 441 2.98 -18.44 4.94
C PHE A 441 1.90 -19.13 4.09
N PRO A 442 1.83 -20.47 4.05
CA PRO A 442 0.61 -21.12 3.57
C PRO A 442 -0.55 -20.73 4.47
N ALA A 443 -1.79 -20.84 3.99
CA ALA A 443 -2.99 -20.34 4.65
C ALA A 443 -3.12 -20.60 6.17
N TYR A 444 -2.46 -21.61 6.77
CA TYR A 444 -2.34 -21.75 8.23
C TYR A 444 -1.04 -22.45 8.69
N GLU A 445 -0.26 -21.83 9.61
CA GLU A 445 0.85 -22.48 10.33
C GLU A 445 0.38 -23.41 11.49
N GLN A 446 -0.91 -23.43 11.84
CA GLN A 446 -1.37 -24.20 13.00
C GLN A 446 -1.46 -25.73 12.76
N THR A 447 -1.26 -26.22 11.54
CA THR A 447 -1.37 -27.66 11.25
C THR A 447 -0.05 -28.37 11.00
N VAL A 448 1.11 -27.72 11.18
CA VAL A 448 2.41 -28.43 11.16
C VAL A 448 2.77 -28.99 12.54
N ALA A 449 2.22 -28.42 13.63
CA ALA A 449 2.36 -28.97 14.98
C ALA A 449 1.42 -30.18 15.21
N GLU A 450 0.20 -30.16 14.66
CA GLU A 450 -0.74 -31.28 14.82
C GLU A 450 -0.49 -32.45 13.86
N ILE A 451 0.01 -32.24 12.64
CA ILE A 451 0.36 -33.37 11.75
C ILE A 451 1.58 -34.15 12.30
N ARG A 452 2.53 -33.48 12.99
CA ARG A 452 3.59 -34.19 13.73
C ARG A 452 3.09 -34.89 14.99
N SER A 453 2.05 -34.39 15.65
CA SER A 453 1.47 -35.07 16.81
C SER A 453 0.56 -36.25 16.44
N ARG A 454 -0.08 -36.22 15.26
CA ARG A 454 -1.03 -37.26 14.82
C ARG A 454 -0.39 -38.37 13.97
N LEU A 455 0.81 -38.15 13.41
CA LEU A 455 1.61 -39.21 12.78
C LEU A 455 2.46 -40.02 13.78
N LEU A 456 2.49 -39.62 15.06
CA LEU A 456 3.29 -40.25 16.11
C LEU A 456 2.46 -41.01 17.16
N GLN A 457 1.14 -41.12 16.98
CA GLN A 457 0.24 -41.89 17.85
C GLN A 457 -0.72 -42.70 16.96
N ASP A 458 -0.64 -44.03 17.05
CA ASP A 458 -1.33 -45.08 16.27
C ASP A 458 -0.77 -45.33 14.85
N GLU A 459 -0.10 -46.44 14.49
CA GLU A 459 -0.05 -47.78 15.09
C GLU A 459 1.29 -48.51 14.83
N ALA A 460 1.56 -49.47 15.70
CA ALA A 460 2.67 -50.41 15.65
C ALA A 460 2.47 -51.53 14.59
N GLN A 461 3.49 -51.75 13.75
CA GLN A 461 4.06 -52.98 13.10
C GLN A 461 3.18 -54.22 12.75
N PRO A 462 3.63 -55.16 11.85
CA PRO A 462 4.67 -55.18 10.79
C PRO A 462 4.16 -55.83 9.45
N PRO A 463 5.00 -56.11 8.41
CA PRO A 463 5.67 -57.42 8.34
C PRO A 463 7.09 -57.41 7.75
N THR A 464 7.88 -58.38 8.19
CA THR A 464 9.24 -58.70 7.72
C THR A 464 9.19 -59.53 6.43
N LEU A 465 10.01 -59.18 5.43
CA LEU A 465 10.64 -60.17 4.54
C LEU A 465 12.09 -59.78 4.22
N THR A 466 12.94 -60.77 4.43
CA THR A 466 14.41 -60.78 4.41
C THR A 466 14.94 -60.94 2.99
N SER A 467 16.08 -60.30 2.64
CA SER A 467 17.15 -60.91 1.82
C SER A 467 18.29 -59.93 1.45
N THR A 468 19.37 -60.02 2.26
CA THR A 468 20.78 -60.25 1.86
C THR A 468 21.66 -59.17 1.19
N SER A 469 22.83 -58.96 1.84
CA SER A 469 24.16 -58.59 1.33
C SER A 469 24.38 -57.12 0.90
N THR A 470 25.31 -56.33 1.44
CA THR A 470 26.68 -56.65 1.86
C THR A 470 27.19 -55.56 2.83
N ALA A 471 27.81 -55.97 3.94
CA ALA A 471 28.46 -55.07 4.88
C ALA A 471 29.78 -54.54 4.30
N VAL A 472 30.08 -53.24 4.47
CA VAL A 472 31.46 -52.74 4.44
C VAL A 472 31.86 -52.30 5.83
N SER A 473 32.26 -53.32 6.59
CA SER A 473 33.14 -53.23 7.76
C SER A 473 34.52 -52.68 7.35
N VAL A 474 34.63 -51.38 7.05
CA VAL A 474 35.90 -50.66 6.95
C VAL A 474 35.74 -49.22 7.46
N ARG A 475 35.47 -49.07 8.76
CA ARG A 475 35.86 -47.83 9.50
C ARG A 475 35.96 -47.98 11.01
N LYS A 476 35.58 -49.13 11.59
CA LYS A 476 35.88 -49.50 12.99
C LYS A 476 37.19 -50.28 13.17
N ALA A 477 37.84 -50.74 12.09
CA ALA A 477 39.14 -51.43 12.14
C ALA A 477 40.37 -50.52 11.87
N GLN A 478 40.19 -49.32 11.30
CA GLN A 478 41.29 -48.36 11.07
C GLN A 478 41.49 -47.36 12.23
N LEU A 479 40.54 -47.26 13.17
CA LEU A 479 40.71 -46.49 14.42
C LEU A 479 41.30 -47.32 15.58
N ALA A 480 41.45 -48.64 15.41
CA ALA A 480 42.08 -49.53 16.40
C ALA A 480 43.57 -49.80 16.15
N LEU A 481 44.12 -49.39 14.99
CA LEU A 481 45.54 -49.54 14.64
C LEU A 481 46.37 -48.25 14.74
N ALA A 482 45.75 -47.11 15.11
CA ALA A 482 46.44 -45.84 15.39
C ALA A 482 46.62 -45.55 16.90
N ARG A 483 46.37 -46.54 17.78
CA ARG A 483 46.62 -46.46 19.24
C ARG A 483 47.49 -47.61 19.79
N ARG A 484 48.32 -48.22 18.94
CA ARG A 484 49.45 -49.07 19.35
C ARG A 484 50.71 -48.75 18.56
N LYS A 485 51.37 -47.66 18.93
CA LYS A 485 52.81 -47.62 19.24
C LYS A 485 53.00 -46.65 20.38
#